data_AF-A0A9X0QWX6-F1
#
_entry.id   AF-A0A9X0QWX6-F1
#
_cell.length_a   1.000
_cell.length_b   1.000
_cell.length_c   1.000
_cell.angle_alpha   90.00
_cell.angle_beta   90.00
_cell.angle_gamma   90.00
#
_symmetry.space_group_name_H-M   'P 1'
#
loop_
_entity.id
_entity.type
_entity.pdbx_description
1 polymer ?
#
loop_
_entity_poly.entity_id
_entity_poly.type
_entity_poly.pdbx_seq_one_letter_code
_entity_poly.pdbx_strand_id
1 'polypeptide(L)'
;MRRAALGILLLLTACAETGARTAGTAAPGEMLLARAPTIGALVRAAPLCGRPLTMLAQDRAARLETAAIALHQQQGGLAARDEFLRGMEPPAFDPRRRGSDRAAWCSAREAEITRLDAMLSGEDGKALVRSAEAVMGEVR
;
A
#
# COMPACT_ATOMS: atom_id res chain seq x y z
N MET A 1 7.31 -7.40 64.91
CA MET A 1 8.38 -7.64 63.92
C MET A 1 7.74 -8.46 62.80
N ARG A 2 7.04 -7.82 61.84
CA ARG A 2 7.56 -7.33 60.55
C ARG A 2 8.36 -8.38 59.76
N ARG A 3 7.71 -8.89 58.70
CA ARG A 3 8.25 -9.26 57.38
C ARG A 3 9.19 -10.46 57.31
N ALA A 4 8.68 -11.60 56.87
CA ALA A 4 9.41 -12.55 56.02
C ALA A 4 8.45 -13.64 55.45
N ALA A 5 7.26 -13.25 55.01
CA ALA A 5 6.51 -14.01 54.02
C ALA A 5 6.58 -13.21 52.71
N LEU A 6 6.48 -13.87 51.56
CA LEU A 6 6.55 -13.29 50.19
C LEU A 6 7.95 -13.20 49.54
N GLY A 7 8.80 -14.22 49.69
CA GLY A 7 10.05 -14.30 48.90
C GLY A 7 10.07 -15.33 47.77
N ILE A 8 9.30 -16.42 47.86
CA ILE A 8 9.62 -17.66 47.13
C ILE A 8 8.54 -18.07 46.10
N LEU A 9 7.38 -17.41 46.06
CA LEU A 9 6.25 -17.81 45.20
C LEU A 9 6.08 -17.01 43.90
N LEU A 10 7.04 -16.15 43.54
CA LEU A 10 6.94 -15.23 42.38
C LEU A 10 7.77 -15.64 41.14
N LEU A 11 8.21 -16.90 41.05
CA LEU A 11 9.15 -17.34 40.01
C LEU A 11 8.60 -18.34 38.98
N LEU A 12 7.28 -18.57 38.89
CA LEU A 12 6.72 -19.62 38.01
C LEU A 12 5.60 -19.20 37.04
N THR A 13 5.36 -17.91 36.81
CA THR A 13 4.30 -17.46 35.88
C THR A 13 4.80 -16.74 34.61
N ALA A 14 6.07 -16.90 34.23
CA ALA A 14 6.61 -16.31 33.01
C ALA A 14 7.05 -17.39 31.99
N CYS A 15 6.26 -18.44 31.81
CA CYS A 15 6.38 -19.27 30.62
C CYS A 15 5.65 -18.57 29.48
N ALA A 16 6.46 -17.78 28.77
CA ALA A 16 6.25 -17.26 27.43
C ALA A 16 5.03 -17.86 26.69
N GLU A 17 3.95 -17.08 26.62
CA GLU A 17 3.14 -17.04 25.41
C GLU A 17 4.03 -16.53 24.28
N THR A 18 4.87 -17.44 23.80
CA THR A 18 5.44 -17.34 22.47
C THR A 18 4.25 -17.56 21.57
N GLY A 19 3.49 -16.49 21.35
CA GLY A 19 2.53 -16.40 20.27
C GLY A 19 3.32 -16.73 19.02
N ALA A 20 3.26 -18.00 18.62
CA ALA A 20 3.63 -18.42 17.30
C ALA A 20 2.75 -17.56 16.40
N ARG A 21 3.32 -16.45 15.91
CA ARG A 21 2.85 -15.82 14.69
C ARG A 21 3.03 -16.91 13.66
N THR A 22 1.98 -17.73 13.52
CA THR A 22 1.70 -18.43 12.30
C THR A 22 2.00 -17.42 11.19
N ALA A 23 2.74 -17.84 10.18
CA ALA A 23 2.83 -17.09 8.93
C ALA A 23 1.41 -17.07 8.33
N GLY A 24 0.54 -16.27 8.95
CA GLY A 24 -0.80 -16.02 8.51
C GLY A 24 -0.66 -15.28 7.19
N THR A 25 -1.37 -15.78 6.18
CA THR A 25 -1.63 -15.00 4.98
C THR A 25 -2.05 -13.60 5.41
N ALA A 26 -1.26 -12.60 5.04
CA ALA A 26 -1.51 -11.20 5.41
C ALA A 26 -2.97 -10.84 5.14
N ALA A 27 -3.59 -10.09 6.05
CA ALA A 27 -4.99 -9.72 5.89
C ALA A 27 -5.17 -8.96 4.56
N PRO A 28 -6.32 -9.07 3.87
CA PRO A 28 -6.55 -8.39 2.60
C PRO A 28 -6.23 -6.88 2.65
N GLY A 29 -6.54 -6.22 3.76
CA GLY A 29 -6.19 -4.81 4.01
C GLY A 29 -4.69 -4.55 4.12
N GLU A 30 -3.91 -5.41 4.77
CA GLU A 30 -2.46 -5.27 4.89
C GLU A 30 -1.77 -5.44 3.53
N MET A 31 -2.20 -6.42 2.72
CA MET A 31 -1.70 -6.59 1.36
C MET A 31 -2.00 -5.38 0.48
N LEU A 32 -3.21 -4.81 0.60
CA LEU A 32 -3.60 -3.63 -0.16
C LEU A 32 -2.76 -2.41 0.25
N LEU A 33 -2.62 -2.13 1.55
CA LEU A 33 -1.85 -1.00 2.07
C LEU A 33 -0.37 -1.08 1.67
N ALA A 34 0.21 -2.29 1.62
CA ALA A 34 1.59 -2.48 1.20
C ALA A 34 1.82 -2.16 -0.29
N ARG A 35 0.83 -2.40 -1.16
CA ARG A 35 0.99 -2.26 -2.62
C ARG A 35 0.43 -0.95 -3.18
N ALA A 36 -0.62 -0.41 -2.57
CA ALA A 36 -1.34 0.75 -3.08
C ALA A 36 -0.45 1.98 -3.35
N PRO A 37 0.54 2.34 -2.49
CA PRO A 37 1.42 3.47 -2.77
C PRO A 37 2.20 3.32 -4.08
N THR A 38 2.78 2.13 -4.31
CA THR A 38 3.58 1.86 -5.52
C THR A 38 2.70 1.83 -6.76
N ILE A 39 1.52 1.20 -6.68
CA ILE A 39 0.55 1.15 -7.78
C ILE A 39 0.12 2.57 -8.12
N GLY A 40 -0.35 3.36 -7.15
CA GLY A 40 -0.82 4.72 -7.40
C GLY A 40 0.25 5.65 -7.95
N ALA A 41 1.49 5.55 -7.46
CA ALA A 41 2.61 6.33 -7.98
C ALA A 41 2.91 6.00 -9.46
N LEU A 42 2.88 4.72 -9.85
CA LEU A 42 3.10 4.30 -11.23
C LEU A 42 1.92 4.63 -12.15
N VAL A 43 0.68 4.55 -11.65
CA VAL A 43 -0.54 4.98 -12.39
C VAL A 43 -0.47 6.47 -12.72
N ARG A 44 -0.05 7.31 -11.77
CA ARG A 44 0.18 8.74 -12.00
C ARG A 44 1.38 9.01 -12.92
N ALA A 45 2.43 8.18 -12.85
CA ALA A 45 3.60 8.30 -13.72
C ALA A 45 3.31 7.96 -15.19
N ALA A 46 2.46 6.96 -15.45
CA ALA A 46 2.13 6.45 -16.77
C ALA A 46 1.75 7.54 -17.81
N PRO A 47 0.75 8.42 -17.57
CA PRO A 47 0.42 9.48 -18.51
C PRO A 47 1.52 10.54 -18.62
N LEU A 48 2.24 10.85 -17.54
CA LEU A 48 3.39 11.76 -17.57
C LEU A 48 4.54 11.22 -18.42
N CYS A 49 4.66 9.91 -18.56
CA CYS A 49 5.67 9.28 -19.39
C CYS A 49 5.19 8.92 -20.79
N GLY A 50 3.97 9.31 -21.17
CA GLY A 50 3.41 9.01 -22.50
C GLY A 50 3.10 7.52 -22.71
N ARG A 51 2.91 6.77 -21.62
CA ARG A 51 2.66 5.33 -21.63
C ARG A 51 1.41 5.01 -20.81
N PRO A 52 0.23 5.47 -21.24
CA PRO A 52 -1.00 5.21 -20.51
C PRO A 52 -1.23 3.70 -20.36
N LEU A 53 -1.69 3.28 -19.19
CA LEU A 53 -2.10 1.91 -18.94
C LEU A 53 -3.33 1.57 -19.79
N THR A 54 -3.59 0.29 -20.01
CA THR A 54 -4.83 -0.18 -20.65
C THR A 54 -6.06 0.22 -19.82
N MET A 55 -7.22 0.39 -20.47
CA MET A 55 -8.49 0.71 -19.80
C MET A 55 -8.80 -0.25 -18.64
N LEU A 56 -8.56 -1.55 -18.84
CA LEU A 56 -8.78 -2.56 -17.80
C LEU A 56 -7.86 -2.34 -16.60
N ALA A 57 -6.57 -2.09 -16.82
CA ALA A 57 -5.62 -1.81 -15.75
C ALA A 57 -5.98 -0.51 -15.01
N GLN A 58 -6.44 0.52 -15.72
CA GLN A 58 -6.89 1.78 -15.11
C GLN A 58 -8.12 1.58 -14.22
N ASP A 59 -9.16 0.86 -14.68
CA ASP A 59 -10.36 0.57 -13.86
C ASP A 59 -9.97 -0.17 -12.58
N ARG A 60 -9.13 -1.20 -12.71
CA ARG A 60 -8.66 -1.98 -11.57
C ARG A 60 -7.85 -1.12 -10.60
N ALA A 61 -6.90 -0.32 -11.10
CA ALA A 61 -6.14 0.62 -10.28
C ALA A 61 -7.03 1.60 -9.51
N ALA A 62 -8.08 2.13 -10.14
CA ALA A 62 -9.02 3.05 -9.49
C ALA A 62 -9.77 2.39 -8.32
N ARG A 63 -10.18 1.12 -8.47
CA ARG A 63 -10.81 0.34 -7.38
C ARG A 63 -9.85 0.11 -6.21
N LEU A 64 -8.59 -0.24 -6.51
CA LEU A 64 -7.55 -0.42 -5.49
C LEU A 64 -7.29 0.88 -4.73
N GLU A 65 -7.14 1.99 -5.45
CA GLU A 65 -6.90 3.30 -4.85
C GLU A 65 -8.09 3.74 -3.98
N THR A 66 -9.33 3.54 -4.44
CA THR A 66 -10.54 3.84 -3.66
C THR A 66 -10.55 3.10 -2.33
N ALA A 67 -10.23 1.80 -2.34
CA ALA A 67 -10.18 1.01 -1.12
C ALA A 67 -9.02 1.42 -0.20
N ALA A 68 -7.85 1.74 -0.75
CA ALA A 68 -6.72 2.22 0.04
C ALA A 68 -7.01 3.58 0.70
N ILE A 69 -7.63 4.51 -0.03
CA ILE A 69 -8.09 5.81 0.49
C ILE A 69 -9.04 5.61 1.67
N ALA A 70 -10.03 4.72 1.51
CA ALA A 70 -11.00 4.41 2.55
C ALA A 70 -10.32 3.85 3.82
N LEU A 71 -9.37 2.92 3.66
CA LEU A 71 -8.60 2.38 4.78
C LEU A 71 -7.75 3.44 5.49
N HIS A 72 -6.99 4.24 4.75
CA HIS A 72 -6.19 5.30 5.35
C HIS A 72 -7.07 6.31 6.10
N GLN A 73 -8.24 6.65 5.54
CA GLN A 73 -9.21 7.52 6.20
C GLN A 73 -9.80 6.89 7.47
N GLN A 74 -10.09 5.58 7.48
CA GLN A 74 -10.57 4.88 8.67
C GLN A 74 -9.49 4.84 9.78
N GLN A 75 -8.22 4.65 9.42
CA GLN A 75 -7.11 4.50 10.37
C GLN A 75 -6.64 5.81 10.99
N GLY A 76 -6.70 6.92 10.26
CA GLY A 76 -6.12 8.19 10.71
C GLY A 76 -6.85 9.43 10.21
N GLY A 77 -8.10 9.29 9.78
CA GLY A 77 -8.91 10.39 9.27
C GLY A 77 -8.38 10.99 7.98
N LEU A 78 -8.81 12.22 7.70
CA LEU A 78 -8.43 12.94 6.48
C LEU A 78 -6.93 13.17 6.36
N ALA A 79 -6.23 13.37 7.48
CA ALA A 79 -4.78 13.60 7.47
C ALA A 79 -4.00 12.39 6.94
N ALA A 80 -4.36 11.17 7.36
CA ALA A 80 -3.73 9.95 6.87
C ALA A 80 -4.04 9.69 5.39
N ARG A 81 -5.28 9.97 4.97
CA ARG A 81 -5.66 9.96 3.55
C ARG A 81 -4.79 10.92 2.73
N ASP A 82 -4.64 12.15 3.20
CA ASP A 82 -3.95 13.20 2.46
C ASP A 82 -2.44 12.96 2.42
N GLU A 83 -1.85 12.39 3.47
CA GLU A 83 -0.47 11.91 3.47
C GLU A 83 -0.27 10.77 2.45
N PHE A 84 -1.18 9.79 2.43
CA PHE A 84 -1.15 8.71 1.45
C PHE A 84 -1.20 9.24 0.01
N LEU A 85 -2.11 10.17 -0.28
CA LEU A 85 -2.24 10.79 -1.61
C LEU A 85 -0.97 11.55 -2.01
N ARG A 86 -0.43 12.39 -1.11
CA ARG A 86 0.82 13.12 -1.34
C ARG A 86 2.01 12.19 -1.57
N GLY A 87 2.09 11.07 -0.85
CA GLY A 87 3.16 10.08 -1.00
C GLY A 87 3.24 9.43 -2.39
N MET A 88 2.19 9.56 -3.22
CA MET A 88 2.13 9.02 -4.56
C MET A 88 2.26 10.08 -5.66
N GLU A 89 2.47 11.34 -5.29
CA GLU A 89 2.64 12.42 -6.26
C GLU A 89 3.96 12.27 -7.03
N PRO A 90 3.93 12.49 -8.36
CA PRO A 90 5.16 12.63 -9.14
C PRO A 90 6.01 13.80 -8.61
N PRO A 91 7.35 13.75 -8.76
CA PRO A 91 8.20 14.86 -8.38
C PRO A 91 7.89 16.10 -9.24
N ALA A 92 8.17 17.28 -8.70
CA ALA A 92 8.21 18.49 -9.50
C ALA A 92 9.38 18.42 -10.51
N PHE A 93 9.10 18.77 -11.76
CA PHE A 93 10.12 18.89 -12.81
C PHE A 93 10.51 20.35 -12.98
N ASP A 94 11.82 20.61 -13.11
CA ASP A 94 12.37 21.95 -13.28
C ASP A 94 12.14 22.43 -14.72
N PRO A 95 11.36 23.52 -14.93
CA PRO A 95 11.12 24.06 -16.27
C PRO A 95 12.42 24.53 -16.95
N ARG A 96 13.45 24.92 -16.19
CA ARG A 96 14.76 25.34 -16.75
C ARG A 96 15.50 24.19 -17.40
N ARG A 97 15.21 22.95 -17.01
CA ARG A 97 15.82 21.73 -17.55
C ARG A 97 15.18 21.26 -18.86
N ARG A 98 14.19 22.00 -19.38
CA ARG A 98 13.51 21.74 -20.67
C ARG A 98 13.04 20.28 -20.81
N GLY A 99 12.57 19.68 -19.70
CA GLY A 99 12.06 18.31 -19.67
C GLY A 99 13.11 17.19 -19.65
N SER A 100 14.42 17.50 -19.59
CA SER A 100 15.47 16.48 -19.49
C SER A 100 15.40 15.65 -18.20
N ASP A 101 15.00 16.27 -17.09
CA ASP A 101 14.74 15.62 -15.82
C ASP A 101 13.52 14.71 -15.86
N ARG A 102 12.42 15.17 -16.46
CA ARG A 102 11.24 14.33 -16.73
C ARG A 102 11.58 13.15 -17.62
N ALA A 103 12.35 13.36 -18.69
CA ALA A 103 12.76 12.29 -19.59
C ALA A 103 13.60 11.22 -18.88
N ALA A 104 14.59 11.63 -18.08
CA ALA A 104 15.40 10.71 -17.29
C ALA A 104 14.56 9.95 -16.26
N TRP A 105 13.66 10.66 -15.55
CA TRP A 105 12.76 10.05 -14.58
C TRP A 105 11.81 9.02 -15.22
N CYS A 106 11.27 9.33 -16.40
CA CYS A 106 10.41 8.43 -17.15
C CYS A 106 11.14 7.21 -17.70
N SER A 107 12.36 7.38 -18.22
CA SER A 107 13.18 6.26 -18.69
C SER A 107 13.46 5.25 -17.57
N ALA A 108 13.71 5.72 -16.35
CA ALA A 108 13.95 4.84 -15.19
C ALA A 108 12.73 4.01 -14.77
N ARG A 109 11.51 4.43 -15.13
CA ARG A 109 10.24 3.81 -14.73
C ARG A 109 9.57 3.00 -15.83
N GLU A 110 10.13 3.00 -17.02
CA GLU A 110 9.50 2.42 -18.21
C GLU A 110 9.13 0.94 -17.99
N ALA A 111 10.09 0.13 -17.52
CA ALA A 111 9.86 -1.29 -17.26
C ALA A 111 8.85 -1.54 -16.13
N GLU A 112 8.77 -0.64 -15.14
CA GLU A 112 7.82 -0.76 -14.03
C GLU A 112 6.40 -0.45 -14.48
N ILE A 113 6.20 0.57 -15.32
CA ILE A 113 4.89 0.89 -15.91
C ILE A 113 4.39 -0.27 -16.77
N THR A 114 5.25 -0.87 -17.60
CA THR A 114 4.88 -2.05 -18.41
C THR A 114 4.52 -3.25 -17.54
N ARG A 115 5.32 -3.53 -16.50
CA ARG A 115 5.02 -4.63 -15.56
C ARG A 115 3.73 -4.39 -14.79
N LEU A 116 3.45 -3.14 -14.42
CA LEU A 116 2.21 -2.77 -13.76
C LEU A 116 1.00 -3.05 -14.65
N ASP A 117 1.04 -2.62 -15.91
CA ASP A 117 -0.06 -2.85 -16.86
C ASP A 117 -0.36 -4.33 -17.05
N ALA A 118 0.70 -5.14 -17.25
CA ALA A 118 0.57 -6.59 -17.39
C ALA A 118 0.00 -7.25 -16.13
N MET A 119 0.52 -6.88 -14.94
CA MET A 119 0.05 -7.41 -13.66
C MET A 119 -1.41 -7.05 -13.39
N LEU A 120 -1.76 -5.77 -13.56
CA LEU A 120 -3.12 -5.28 -13.35
C LEU A 120 -4.10 -5.87 -14.36
N SER A 121 -3.67 -6.20 -15.58
CA SER A 121 -4.52 -6.84 -16.59
C SER A 121 -4.69 -8.35 -16.36
N GLY A 122 -3.77 -9.00 -15.65
CA GLY A 122 -3.79 -10.44 -15.37
C GLY A 122 -4.63 -10.87 -14.16
N GLU A 123 -4.41 -12.11 -13.72
CA GLU A 123 -5.07 -12.69 -12.54
C GLU A 123 -4.65 -12.01 -11.22
N ASP A 124 -3.42 -11.50 -11.14
CA ASP A 124 -2.95 -10.73 -9.98
C ASP A 124 -3.78 -9.48 -9.76
N GLY A 125 -4.03 -8.70 -10.83
CA GLY A 125 -4.91 -7.53 -10.77
C GLY A 125 -6.32 -7.88 -10.33
N LYS A 126 -6.87 -9.02 -10.79
CA LYS A 126 -8.18 -9.53 -10.35
C LYS A 126 -8.18 -9.94 -8.88
N ALA A 127 -7.11 -10.56 -8.39
CA ALA A 127 -6.96 -10.91 -6.98
C ALA A 127 -6.91 -9.66 -6.09
N LEU A 128 -6.15 -8.65 -6.50
CA LEU A 128 -6.07 -7.38 -5.77
C LEU A 128 -7.42 -6.68 -5.70
N VAL A 129 -8.20 -6.67 -6.80
CA VAL A 129 -9.55 -6.07 -6.79
C VAL A 129 -10.47 -6.80 -5.83
N ARG A 130 -10.43 -8.14 -5.77
CA ARG A 130 -11.21 -8.89 -4.77
C ARG A 130 -10.81 -8.52 -3.34
N SER A 131 -9.52 -8.34 -3.07
CA SER A 131 -9.04 -7.86 -1.77
C SER A 131 -9.55 -6.46 -1.45
N ALA A 132 -9.55 -5.55 -2.43
CA ALA A 132 -10.10 -4.21 -2.28
C ALA A 132 -11.61 -4.21 -2.04
N GLU A 133 -12.37 -5.08 -2.73
CA GLU A 133 -13.81 -5.24 -2.52
C GLU A 133 -14.12 -5.80 -1.12
N ALA A 134 -13.33 -6.76 -0.63
CA ALA A 134 -13.46 -7.27 0.73
C ALA A 134 -13.25 -6.17 1.78
N VAL A 135 -12.17 -5.39 1.62
CA VAL A 135 -11.88 -4.21 2.44
C VAL A 135 -13.06 -3.23 2.44
N MET A 136 -13.61 -2.91 1.27
CA MET A 136 -14.74 -1.98 1.16
C MET A 136 -16.03 -2.51 1.80
N GLY A 137 -16.15 -3.82 2.01
CA GLY A 137 -17.22 -4.43 2.80
C GLY A 137 -17.06 -4.19 4.31
N GLU A 138 -15.83 -4.04 4.79
CA GLU A 138 -15.49 -3.85 6.21
C GLU A 138 -15.50 -2.38 6.64
N VAL A 139 -15.30 -1.45 5.71
CA VAL A 139 -15.30 0.00 5.98
C VAL A 139 -16.73 0.60 6.04
N ARG A 140 -17.77 -0.18 5.71
CA ARG A 140 -19.18 0.22 5.76
C ARG A 140 -19.75 0.20 7.17
#